data_AF-A0A368FCV8-F1
#
_entry.id   AF-A0A368FCV8-F1
#
_cell.length_a   1.000
_cell.length_b   1.000
_cell.length_c   1.000
_cell.angle_alpha   90.00
_cell.angle_beta   90.00
_cell.angle_gamma   90.00
#
_symmetry.space_group_name_H-M   'P 1'
#
loop_
_entity.id
_entity.type
_entity.pdbx_description
1 polymer ?
#
loop_
_entity_poly.entity_id
_entity_poly.type
_entity_poly.pdbx_seq_one_letter_code
_entity_poly.pdbx_strand_id
1 'polypeptide(L)'
;MREFINPKTGNVYRTGEQIKTRKSLLNTLRRLANASNPLQEFYEGEMAREMASEFQRYGGILTEADFASYRSLVIPSSDVIYTNLKNDRVICGPPPPSGSAVAQAILNVMDGYKYNMKKFEDVSLLYHHFIESSKFAYAARSWLGDPAFVHNATDIARNITTKEWAEWEYLTELTARGHVLSKVNNLTVVTAVERDSDGQVYANSDFRKGEESAPAGY
;
A
#
# COMPACT_ATOMS: atom_id res chain seq x y z
N MET A 1 23.46 6.83 10.10
CA MET A 1 24.04 5.47 9.91
C MET A 1 24.65 4.86 11.18
N ARG A 2 25.26 5.64 12.10
CA ARG A 2 25.92 5.11 13.32
C ARG A 2 25.05 4.20 14.20
N GLU A 3 23.73 4.43 14.28
CA GLU A 3 22.84 3.58 15.08
C GLU A 3 22.67 2.15 14.54
N PHE A 4 23.10 1.87 13.31
CA PHE A 4 23.06 0.54 12.69
C PHE A 4 24.45 -0.11 12.58
N ILE A 5 25.46 0.52 13.17
CA ILE A 5 26.83 -0.01 13.23
C ILE A 5 27.06 -0.64 14.61
N ASN A 6 27.55 -1.87 14.62
CA ASN A 6 27.93 -2.58 15.82
C ASN A 6 29.23 -1.95 16.38
N PRO A 7 29.20 -1.35 17.59
CA PRO A 7 30.34 -0.62 18.13
C PRO A 7 31.52 -1.53 18.49
N LYS A 8 31.29 -2.84 18.64
CA LYS A 8 32.36 -3.81 18.91
C LYS A 8 33.16 -4.16 17.66
N THR A 9 32.51 -4.16 16.50
CA THR A 9 33.12 -4.62 15.24
C THR A 9 33.37 -3.50 14.24
N GLY A 10 32.76 -2.33 14.43
CA GLY A 10 32.80 -1.21 13.48
C GLY A 10 32.01 -1.45 12.18
N ASN A 11 31.32 -2.59 12.06
CA ASN A 11 30.56 -2.99 10.87
C ASN A 11 29.05 -2.93 11.12
N VAL A 12 28.25 -2.97 10.05
CA VAL A 12 26.79 -3.17 10.16
C VAL A 12 26.51 -4.48 10.90
N TYR A 13 25.46 -4.49 11.74
CA TYR A 13 25.04 -5.68 12.48
C TYR A 13 24.75 -6.88 11.55
N ARG A 14 25.21 -8.07 11.96
CA ARG A 14 25.01 -9.33 11.22
C ARG A 14 23.84 -10.15 11.76
N THR A 15 23.34 -11.09 10.96
CA THR A 15 22.32 -12.06 11.38
C THR A 15 22.71 -12.73 12.70
N GLY A 16 21.77 -12.76 13.66
CA GLY A 16 21.98 -13.29 15.01
C GLY A 16 22.51 -12.28 16.02
N GLU A 17 22.97 -11.10 15.60
CA GLU A 17 23.39 -10.04 16.52
C GLU A 17 22.20 -9.19 17.01
N GLN A 18 22.29 -8.70 18.24
CA GLN A 18 21.27 -7.81 18.81
C GLN A 18 21.63 -6.34 18.61
N ILE A 19 20.76 -5.60 17.93
CA ILE A 19 20.88 -4.15 17.75
C ILE A 19 20.49 -3.44 19.06
N LYS A 20 21.47 -2.89 19.78
CA LYS A 20 21.27 -2.16 21.05
C LYS A 20 21.58 -0.67 20.96
N THR A 21 21.93 -0.20 19.77
CA THR A 21 22.44 1.14 19.48
C THR A 21 21.37 2.15 19.10
N ARG A 22 20.11 1.73 18.87
CA ARG A 22 18.97 2.60 18.51
C ARG A 22 18.43 3.40 19.70
N LYS A 23 19.33 4.11 20.39
CA LYS A 23 19.01 4.87 21.61
C LYS A 23 18.11 6.07 21.31
N SER A 24 18.24 6.72 20.15
CA SER A 24 17.39 7.86 19.79
C SER A 24 15.94 7.43 19.59
N LEU A 25 15.70 6.30 18.92
CA LEU A 25 14.35 5.72 18.82
C LEU A 25 13.80 5.34 20.19
N LEU A 26 14.61 4.67 21.02
CA LEU A 26 14.20 4.31 22.39
C LEU A 26 13.77 5.55 23.19
N ASN A 27 14.54 6.63 23.12
CA ASN A 27 14.23 7.87 23.82
C ASN A 27 12.96 8.53 23.27
N THR A 28 12.77 8.53 21.95
CA THR A 28 11.55 9.03 21.29
C THR A 28 10.31 8.30 21.79
N LEU A 29 10.36 6.96 21.80
CA LEU A 29 9.23 6.13 22.27
C LEU A 29 8.96 6.34 23.77
N ARG A 30 10.01 6.46 24.59
CA ARG A 30 9.87 6.76 26.03
C ARG A 30 9.27 8.14 26.28
N ARG A 31 9.71 9.15 25.52
CA ARG A 31 9.19 10.52 25.58
C ARG A 31 7.69 10.53 25.30
N LEU A 32 7.26 9.86 24.23
CA LEU A 32 5.83 9.72 23.91
C LEU A 32 5.07 8.93 24.98
N ALA A 33 5.60 7.79 25.44
CA ALA A 33 4.93 6.96 26.45
C ALA A 33 4.74 7.68 27.81
N ASN A 34 5.68 8.57 28.17
CA ASN A 34 5.64 9.30 29.43
C ASN A 34 4.96 10.67 29.33
N ALA A 35 4.62 11.14 28.13
CA ALA A 35 3.96 12.43 27.94
C ALA A 35 2.52 12.38 28.48
N SER A 36 2.08 13.44 29.15
CA SER A 36 0.69 13.59 29.58
C SER A 36 -0.28 13.67 28.39
N ASN A 37 0.19 14.21 27.26
CA ASN A 37 -0.51 14.23 25.99
C ASN A 37 0.46 13.85 24.84
N PRO A 38 0.58 12.56 24.50
CA PRO A 38 1.52 12.11 23.47
C PRO A 38 1.23 12.65 22.07
N LEU A 39 -0.05 12.91 21.75
CA LEU A 39 -0.45 13.47 20.46
C LEU A 39 0.03 14.92 20.32
N GLN A 40 -0.23 15.74 21.34
CA GLN A 40 0.26 17.10 21.38
C GLN A 40 1.79 17.14 21.33
N GLU A 41 2.47 16.28 22.09
CA GLU A 41 3.92 16.20 22.09
C GLU A 41 4.50 15.93 20.69
N PHE A 42 3.87 15.03 19.93
CA PHE A 42 4.29 14.64 18.59
C PHE A 42 3.96 15.68 17.51
N TYR A 43 2.75 16.24 17.50
CA TYR A 43 2.24 17.07 16.39
C TYR A 43 2.35 18.58 16.64
N GLU A 44 2.41 19.02 17.89
CA GLU A 44 2.38 20.45 18.26
C GLU A 44 3.51 20.83 19.24
N GLY A 45 4.19 19.84 19.81
CA GLY A 45 5.16 19.98 20.89
C GLY A 45 6.58 20.28 20.41
N GLU A 46 7.54 19.99 21.28
CA GLU A 46 8.96 20.14 20.93
C GLU A 46 9.41 19.08 19.90
N MET A 47 8.79 17.90 19.85
CA MET A 47 9.11 16.91 18.80
C MET A 47 8.74 17.42 17.40
N ALA A 48 7.58 18.06 17.23
CA ALA A 48 7.17 18.66 15.95
C ALA A 48 8.16 19.74 15.49
N ARG A 49 8.62 20.57 16.43
CA ARG A 49 9.64 21.62 16.21
C ARG A 49 10.98 21.05 15.77
N GLU A 50 11.47 20.03 16.48
CA GLU A 50 12.71 19.34 16.14
C GLU A 50 12.63 18.73 14.72
N MET A 51 11.51 18.06 14.39
CA MET A 51 11.29 17.47 13.07
C MET A 51 11.24 18.54 11.96
N ALA A 52 10.42 19.58 12.13
CA ALA A 52 10.31 20.67 11.14
C ALA A 52 11.67 21.35 10.90
N SER A 53 12.41 21.67 11.96
CA SER A 53 13.74 22.28 11.84
C SER A 53 14.73 21.38 11.10
N GLU A 54 14.71 20.06 11.35
CA GLU A 54 15.57 19.10 10.67
C GLU A 54 15.23 19.02 9.18
N PHE A 55 13.94 18.93 8.83
CA PHE A 55 13.50 18.93 7.42
C PHE A 55 13.95 20.21 6.70
N GLN A 56 13.68 21.37 7.29
CA GLN A 56 14.06 22.67 6.70
C GLN A 56 15.57 22.81 6.54
N ARG A 57 16.36 22.31 7.50
CA ARG A 57 17.83 22.33 7.42
C ARG A 57 18.36 21.59 6.18
N TYR A 58 17.65 20.58 5.70
CA TYR A 58 18.02 19.80 4.51
C TYR A 58 17.17 20.14 3.28
N GLY A 59 16.50 21.29 3.25
CA GLY A 59 15.72 21.77 2.10
C GLY A 59 14.35 21.12 1.95
N GLY A 60 13.85 20.43 2.98
CA GLY A 60 12.48 19.96 3.06
C GLY A 60 11.48 21.10 3.29
N ILE A 61 10.23 20.86 2.90
CA ILE A 61 9.16 21.88 2.94
C ILE A 61 8.23 21.77 4.15
N LEU A 62 8.39 20.73 4.98
CA LEU A 62 7.52 20.49 6.13
C LEU A 62 7.76 21.55 7.22
N THR A 63 6.68 22.11 7.72
CA THR A 63 6.64 23.14 8.77
C THR A 63 5.91 22.64 10.00
N GLU A 64 6.09 23.32 11.14
CA GLU A 64 5.31 23.04 12.36
C GLU A 64 3.79 23.13 12.12
N ALA A 65 3.35 24.04 11.24
CA ALA A 65 1.94 24.19 10.89
C ALA A 65 1.39 22.96 10.14
N ASP A 66 2.20 22.30 9.33
CA ASP A 66 1.82 21.05 8.65
C ASP A 66 1.61 19.92 9.67
N PHE A 67 2.48 19.81 10.68
CA PHE A 67 2.30 18.85 11.77
C PHE A 67 1.06 19.18 12.62
N ALA A 68 0.88 20.44 13.01
CA ALA A 68 -0.21 20.87 13.87
C ALA A 68 -1.59 20.75 13.21
N SER A 69 -1.66 20.87 11.88
CA SER A 69 -2.92 20.76 11.11
C SER A 69 -3.25 19.33 10.68
N TYR A 70 -2.30 18.39 10.73
CA TYR A 70 -2.53 17.01 10.32
C TYR A 70 -3.58 16.31 11.19
N ARG A 71 -4.54 15.64 10.56
CA ARG A 71 -5.51 14.77 11.25
C ARG A 71 -5.72 13.50 10.43
N SER A 72 -5.84 12.36 11.11
CA SER A 72 -6.27 11.11 10.48
C SER A 72 -7.74 11.23 10.09
N LEU A 73 -8.04 10.95 8.81
CA LEU A 73 -9.41 10.94 8.32
C LEU A 73 -10.06 9.57 8.58
N VAL A 74 -11.22 9.56 9.23
CA VAL A 74 -12.06 8.37 9.37
C VAL A 74 -13.02 8.35 8.21
N ILE A 75 -12.83 7.40 7.29
CA ILE A 75 -13.70 7.23 6.13
C ILE A 75 -14.96 6.46 6.57
N PRO A 76 -16.18 6.95 6.27
CA PRO A 76 -17.40 6.26 6.64
C PRO A 76 -17.50 4.92 5.90
N SER A 77 -18.14 3.94 6.53
CA SER A 77 -18.33 2.61 5.94
C SER A 77 -19.10 2.64 4.61
N SER A 78 -19.89 3.68 4.36
CA SER A 78 -20.59 3.89 3.08
C SER A 78 -19.66 4.10 1.88
N ASP A 79 -18.41 4.51 2.13
CA ASP A 79 -17.43 4.76 1.08
C ASP A 79 -16.51 3.56 0.84
N VAL A 80 -16.66 2.49 1.62
CA VAL A 80 -15.99 1.21 1.37
C VAL A 80 -16.53 0.62 0.07
N ILE A 81 -15.62 0.22 -0.81
CA ILE A 81 -15.96 -0.39 -2.09
C ILE A 81 -15.96 -1.91 -1.90
N TYR A 82 -17.05 -2.54 -2.33
CA TYR A 82 -17.27 -3.99 -2.23
C TYR A 82 -17.36 -4.61 -3.62
N THR A 83 -16.75 -5.78 -3.78
CA THR A 83 -16.87 -6.62 -4.98
C THR A 83 -17.37 -8.00 -4.59
N ASN A 84 -18.48 -8.41 -5.21
CA ASN A 84 -19.07 -9.72 -5.03
C ASN A 84 -18.47 -10.71 -6.02
N LEU A 85 -17.88 -11.78 -5.50
CA LEU A 85 -17.33 -12.91 -6.24
C LEU A 85 -18.28 -14.11 -6.15
N LYS A 86 -18.03 -15.17 -6.93
CA LYS A 86 -18.81 -16.41 -6.90
C LYS A 86 -18.73 -17.09 -5.53
N ASN A 87 -19.74 -17.92 -5.25
CA ASN A 87 -19.89 -18.69 -4.00
C ASN A 87 -19.97 -17.78 -2.74
N ASP A 88 -20.74 -16.69 -2.84
CA ASP A 88 -21.03 -15.76 -1.74
C ASP A 88 -19.79 -15.14 -1.09
N ARG A 89 -18.69 -15.03 -1.86
CA ARG A 89 -17.45 -14.40 -1.41
C ARG A 89 -17.51 -12.91 -1.71
N VAL A 90 -17.02 -12.11 -0.76
CA VAL A 90 -16.95 -10.66 -0.91
C VAL A 90 -15.55 -10.21 -0.57
N ILE A 91 -15.01 -9.32 -1.39
CA ILE A 91 -13.80 -8.56 -1.08
C ILE A 91 -14.18 -7.07 -0.95
N CYS A 92 -13.51 -6.35 -0.05
CA CYS A 92 -13.77 -4.94 0.17
C CYS A 92 -12.49 -4.17 0.49
N GLY A 93 -12.56 -2.84 0.39
CA GLY A 93 -11.51 -1.96 0.90
C GLY A 93 -11.85 -0.48 0.78
N PRO A 94 -11.01 0.39 1.35
CA PRO A 94 -11.25 1.84 1.36
C PRO A 94 -11.17 2.43 -0.05
N PRO A 95 -11.71 3.64 -0.28
CA PRO A 95 -11.58 4.33 -1.55
C PRO A 95 -10.11 4.65 -1.89
N PRO A 96 -9.83 5.16 -3.09
CA PRO A 96 -8.55 5.78 -3.42
C PRO A 96 -8.13 6.80 -2.33
N PRO A 97 -6.82 6.99 -2.07
CA PRO A 97 -5.69 6.50 -2.86
C PRO A 97 -5.25 5.05 -2.55
N SER A 98 -6.07 4.27 -1.83
CA SER A 98 -5.75 2.87 -1.56
C SER A 98 -5.71 2.01 -2.84
N GLY A 99 -4.91 0.94 -2.82
CA GLY A 99 -4.84 -0.04 -3.91
C GLY A 99 -5.98 -1.04 -3.93
N SER A 100 -7.01 -0.87 -3.10
CA SER A 100 -8.06 -1.88 -2.90
C SER A 100 -8.83 -2.17 -4.18
N ALA A 101 -9.25 -1.13 -4.92
CA ALA A 101 -10.02 -1.26 -6.15
C ALA A 101 -9.25 -2.01 -7.26
N VAL A 102 -7.92 -1.86 -7.30
CA VAL A 102 -7.05 -2.58 -8.24
C VAL A 102 -7.03 -4.07 -7.91
N ALA A 103 -6.83 -4.43 -6.64
CA ALA A 103 -6.85 -5.83 -6.21
C ALA A 103 -8.24 -6.48 -6.43
N GLN A 104 -9.30 -5.72 -6.14
CA GLN A 104 -10.68 -6.13 -6.38
C GLN A 104 -10.95 -6.39 -7.86
N ALA A 105 -10.53 -5.49 -8.76
CA ALA A 105 -10.68 -5.64 -10.20
C ALA A 105 -9.97 -6.92 -10.73
N ILE A 106 -8.73 -7.15 -10.30
CA ILE A 106 -7.97 -8.37 -10.65
C ILE A 106 -8.73 -9.63 -10.22
N LEU A 107 -9.19 -9.66 -8.96
CA LEU A 107 -9.89 -10.83 -8.43
C LEU A 107 -11.26 -11.04 -9.08
N ASN A 108 -11.95 -9.96 -9.46
CA ASN A 108 -13.23 -10.05 -10.16
C ASN A 108 -13.06 -10.71 -11.55
N VAL A 109 -12.04 -10.30 -12.31
CA VAL A 109 -11.70 -10.95 -13.59
C VAL A 109 -11.33 -12.41 -13.38
N MET A 110 -10.46 -12.69 -12.40
CA MET A 110 -10.00 -14.06 -12.10
C MET A 110 -11.14 -14.98 -11.66
N ASP A 111 -12.15 -14.45 -10.96
CA ASP A 111 -13.35 -15.19 -10.53
C ASP A 111 -14.20 -15.68 -11.71
N GLY A 112 -14.03 -15.09 -12.90
CA GLY A 112 -14.60 -15.58 -14.17
C GLY A 112 -14.17 -17.01 -14.52
N TYR A 113 -12.98 -17.44 -14.07
CA TYR A 113 -12.33 -18.67 -14.52
C TYR A 113 -12.35 -19.79 -13.48
N LYS A 114 -12.20 -21.03 -13.95
CA LYS A 114 -12.01 -22.21 -13.11
C LYS A 114 -10.76 -22.95 -13.59
N TYR A 115 -9.92 -23.36 -12.65
CA TYR A 115 -8.65 -24.03 -12.94
C TYR A 115 -8.57 -25.35 -12.18
N ASN A 116 -8.12 -26.41 -12.85
CA ASN A 116 -7.70 -27.64 -12.19
C ASN A 116 -6.20 -27.56 -11.88
N MET A 117 -5.87 -27.21 -10.64
CA MET A 117 -4.48 -27.02 -10.18
C MET A 117 -3.60 -28.29 -10.24
N LYS A 118 -4.16 -29.44 -10.62
CA LYS A 118 -3.41 -30.68 -10.88
C LYS A 118 -2.87 -30.76 -12.31
N LYS A 119 -3.31 -29.88 -13.21
CA LYS A 119 -2.88 -29.83 -14.61
C LYS A 119 -1.95 -28.64 -14.83
N PHE A 120 -0.83 -28.89 -15.48
CA PHE A 120 0.17 -27.85 -15.76
C PHE A 120 -0.39 -26.74 -16.67
N GLU A 121 -1.26 -27.12 -17.63
CA GLU A 121 -1.89 -26.20 -18.57
C GLU A 121 -2.78 -25.19 -17.83
N ASP A 122 -3.60 -25.65 -16.89
CA ASP A 122 -4.49 -24.80 -16.09
C ASP A 122 -3.70 -23.88 -15.16
N VAL A 123 -2.58 -24.35 -14.59
CA VAL A 123 -1.66 -23.51 -13.81
C VAL A 123 -1.06 -22.40 -14.67
N SER A 124 -0.66 -22.73 -15.90
CA SER A 124 -0.11 -21.75 -16.84
C SER A 124 -1.15 -20.70 -17.25
N LEU A 125 -2.39 -21.14 -17.51
CA LEU A 125 -3.51 -20.24 -17.81
C LEU A 125 -3.89 -19.35 -16.62
N LEU A 126 -3.82 -19.85 -15.39
CA LEU A 126 -4.02 -19.04 -14.18
C LEU A 126 -3.01 -17.88 -14.14
N TYR A 127 -1.71 -18.16 -14.32
CA TYR A 127 -0.71 -17.10 -14.33
C TYR A 127 -0.90 -16.12 -15.48
N HIS A 128 -1.24 -16.61 -16.67
CA HIS A 128 -1.53 -15.74 -17.80
C HIS A 128 -2.69 -14.79 -17.50
N HIS A 129 -3.83 -15.31 -17.02
CA HIS A 129 -4.97 -14.47 -16.70
C HIS A 129 -4.68 -13.50 -15.55
N PHE A 130 -3.89 -13.92 -14.56
CA PHE A 130 -3.47 -13.04 -13.47
C PHE A 130 -2.58 -11.88 -13.97
N ILE A 131 -1.62 -12.16 -14.85
CA ILE A 131 -0.75 -11.13 -15.42
C ILE A 131 -1.55 -10.14 -16.27
N GLU A 132 -2.43 -10.64 -17.14
CA GLU A 132 -3.21 -9.79 -18.02
C GLU A 132 -4.22 -8.94 -17.23
N SER A 133 -4.94 -9.53 -16.27
CA SER A 133 -5.88 -8.78 -15.43
C SER A 133 -5.15 -7.72 -14.60
N SER A 134 -3.95 -8.03 -14.11
CA SER A 134 -3.09 -7.06 -13.43
C SER A 134 -2.71 -5.89 -14.35
N LYS A 135 -2.34 -6.14 -15.61
CA LYS A 135 -1.99 -5.06 -16.56
C LYS A 135 -3.14 -4.06 -16.74
N PHE A 136 -4.36 -4.55 -16.94
CA PHE A 136 -5.53 -3.68 -17.10
C PHE A 136 -5.88 -2.93 -15.81
N ALA A 137 -5.90 -3.63 -14.67
CA ALA A 137 -6.19 -3.01 -13.38
C ALA A 137 -5.15 -1.94 -12.99
N TYR A 138 -3.87 -2.18 -13.26
CA TYR A 138 -2.81 -1.19 -13.03
C TYR A 138 -2.80 -0.05 -14.07
N ALA A 139 -3.29 -0.28 -15.29
CA ALA A 139 -3.53 0.81 -16.24
C ALA A 139 -4.61 1.76 -15.71
N ALA A 140 -5.75 1.21 -15.26
CA ALA A 140 -6.82 2.02 -14.66
C ALA A 140 -6.40 2.71 -13.35
N ARG A 141 -5.48 2.11 -12.58
CA ARG A 141 -4.87 2.74 -11.39
C ARG A 141 -4.29 4.12 -11.69
N SER A 142 -3.81 4.38 -12.90
CA SER A 142 -3.25 5.68 -13.28
C SER A 142 -4.25 6.84 -13.20
N TRP A 143 -5.55 6.54 -13.19
CA TRP A 143 -6.63 7.52 -13.03
C TRP A 143 -7.13 7.64 -11.59
N LEU A 144 -6.59 6.85 -10.66
CA LEU A 144 -6.91 6.96 -9.24
C LEU A 144 -6.04 8.03 -8.58
N GLY A 145 -6.57 8.66 -7.54
CA GLY A 145 -5.87 9.67 -6.74
C GLY A 145 -6.61 9.94 -5.44
N ASP A 146 -6.11 10.89 -4.66
CA ASP A 146 -6.84 11.35 -3.47
C ASP A 146 -8.16 12.03 -3.91
N PRO A 147 -9.34 11.55 -3.48
CA PRO A 147 -10.63 12.12 -3.85
C PRO A 147 -10.81 13.61 -3.51
N ALA A 148 -10.04 14.14 -2.54
CA ALA A 148 -10.03 15.57 -2.24
C ALA A 148 -9.43 16.41 -3.38
N PHE A 149 -8.63 15.81 -4.26
CA PHE A 149 -7.93 16.46 -5.37
C PHE A 149 -8.32 15.91 -6.75
N VAL A 150 -8.77 14.66 -6.82
CA VAL A 150 -9.18 13.97 -8.05
C VAL A 150 -10.65 13.55 -7.90
N HIS A 151 -11.55 14.43 -8.30
CA HIS A 151 -12.98 14.31 -8.00
C HIS A 151 -13.66 13.03 -8.51
N ASN A 152 -13.19 12.47 -9.63
CA ASN A 152 -13.73 11.25 -10.22
C ASN A 152 -13.02 9.96 -9.74
N ALA A 153 -12.01 10.05 -8.86
CA ALA A 153 -11.21 8.89 -8.45
C ALA A 153 -12.08 7.79 -7.82
N THR A 154 -13.02 8.16 -6.94
CA THR A 154 -13.93 7.21 -6.29
C THR A 154 -14.87 6.54 -7.28
N ASP A 155 -15.39 7.28 -8.27
CA ASP A 155 -16.29 6.72 -9.27
C ASP A 155 -15.56 5.77 -10.22
N ILE A 156 -14.33 6.11 -10.62
CA ILE A 156 -13.45 5.21 -11.37
C ILE A 156 -13.19 3.94 -10.55
N ALA A 157 -12.83 4.09 -9.27
CA ALA A 157 -12.58 2.95 -8.39
C ALA A 157 -13.81 2.03 -8.28
N ARG A 158 -15.02 2.59 -8.17
CA ARG A 158 -16.26 1.79 -8.19
C ARG A 158 -16.47 1.12 -9.55
N ASN A 159 -16.24 1.84 -10.64
CA ASN A 159 -16.45 1.32 -12.00
C ASN A 159 -15.56 0.11 -12.30
N ILE A 160 -14.26 0.19 -11.99
CA ILE A 160 -13.32 -0.92 -12.27
C ILE A 160 -13.56 -2.17 -11.43
N THR A 161 -14.32 -2.04 -10.34
CA THR A 161 -14.72 -3.17 -9.48
C THR A 161 -15.99 -3.88 -9.95
N THR A 162 -16.68 -3.37 -10.97
CA THR A 162 -17.90 -3.98 -11.50
C THR A 162 -17.61 -5.21 -12.36
N LYS A 163 -18.61 -6.10 -12.50
CA LYS A 163 -18.50 -7.28 -13.38
C LYS A 163 -18.48 -6.88 -14.85
N GLU A 164 -19.26 -5.85 -15.18
CA GLU A 164 -19.35 -5.29 -16.52
C GLU A 164 -17.99 -4.80 -17.00
N TRP A 165 -17.23 -4.11 -16.15
CA TRP A 165 -15.87 -3.69 -16.47
C TRP A 165 -14.94 -4.90 -16.68
N ALA A 166 -15.02 -5.88 -15.77
CA ALA A 166 -14.21 -7.11 -15.83
C ALA A 166 -14.49 -7.94 -17.09
N GLU A 167 -15.73 -7.96 -17.60
CA GLU A 167 -16.10 -8.68 -18.81
C GLU A 167 -15.80 -7.88 -20.08
N TRP A 168 -16.11 -6.57 -20.09
CA TRP A 168 -16.03 -5.71 -21.27
C TRP A 168 -14.60 -5.36 -21.68
N GLU A 169 -13.77 -4.87 -20.76
CA GLU A 169 -12.40 -4.45 -21.09
C GLU A 169 -11.47 -5.66 -21.27
N TYR A 170 -11.58 -6.66 -20.41
CA TYR A 170 -10.62 -7.77 -20.39
C TYR A 170 -10.75 -8.71 -21.61
N LEU A 171 -11.97 -9.18 -21.93
CA LEU A 171 -12.17 -10.18 -23.00
C LEU A 171 -12.03 -9.55 -24.39
N THR A 172 -12.50 -8.32 -24.56
CA THR A 172 -12.47 -7.60 -25.85
C THR A 172 -11.04 -7.19 -26.21
N GLU A 173 -10.29 -6.61 -25.29
CA GLU A 173 -8.93 -6.13 -25.55
C GLU A 173 -7.92 -7.26 -25.70
N LEU A 174 -8.02 -8.34 -24.92
CA LEU A 174 -7.13 -9.49 -25.08
C LEU A 174 -7.28 -10.16 -26.44
N THR A 175 -8.52 -10.26 -26.93
CA THR A 175 -8.82 -10.82 -28.25
C THR A 175 -8.31 -9.92 -29.37
N ALA A 176 -8.46 -8.60 -29.23
CA ALA A 176 -8.02 -7.62 -30.22
C ALA A 176 -6.48 -7.51 -30.35
N ARG A 177 -5.74 -7.85 -29.29
CA ARG A 177 -4.30 -7.54 -29.20
C ARG A 177 -3.35 -8.70 -29.53
N GLY A 178 -3.84 -9.89 -29.90
CA GLY A 178 -3.02 -10.98 -30.46
C GLY A 178 -1.77 -11.34 -29.64
N HIS A 179 -1.86 -11.26 -28.31
CA HIS A 179 -0.71 -11.16 -27.41
C HIS A 179 0.27 -12.36 -27.45
N VAL A 180 1.57 -12.04 -27.42
CA VAL A 180 2.71 -12.95 -27.16
C VAL A 180 3.54 -12.42 -25.98
N LEU A 181 4.05 -13.33 -25.14
CA LEU A 181 4.44 -13.11 -23.73
C LEU A 181 5.89 -12.63 -23.51
N SER A 182 6.11 -11.86 -22.43
CA SER A 182 7.40 -11.68 -21.75
C SER A 182 7.22 -11.56 -20.23
N LYS A 183 8.24 -11.99 -19.46
CA LYS A 183 8.20 -12.18 -17.99
C LYS A 183 8.80 -10.98 -17.26
N VAL A 184 8.17 -10.55 -16.17
CA VAL A 184 8.75 -9.61 -15.19
C VAL A 184 8.35 -10.02 -13.77
N ASN A 185 9.29 -9.87 -12.84
CA ASN A 185 9.09 -10.12 -11.41
C ASN A 185 8.55 -8.85 -10.73
N ASN A 186 7.61 -8.99 -9.80
CA ASN A 186 7.35 -7.92 -8.83
C ASN A 186 6.95 -8.46 -7.46
N LEU A 187 7.47 -7.82 -6.41
CA LEU A 187 7.20 -8.06 -4.99
C LEU A 187 6.21 -7.01 -4.50
N THR A 188 5.30 -7.39 -3.60
CA THR A 188 4.52 -6.42 -2.80
C THR A 188 4.70 -6.76 -1.32
N VAL A 189 5.02 -5.76 -0.50
CA VAL A 189 5.19 -5.91 0.95
C VAL A 189 3.94 -5.36 1.64
N VAL A 190 3.27 -6.21 2.41
CA VAL A 190 2.36 -5.78 3.48
C VAL A 190 3.14 -5.95 4.79
N THR A 191 3.35 -4.86 5.53
CA THR A 191 4.26 -4.89 6.69
C THR A 191 3.63 -5.54 7.92
N ALA A 192 2.32 -5.35 8.15
CA ALA A 192 1.53 -6.13 9.09
C ALA A 192 0.03 -5.99 8.80
N VAL A 193 -0.74 -7.05 9.08
CA VAL A 193 -2.21 -7.02 9.18
C VAL A 193 -2.59 -7.67 10.49
N GLU A 194 -3.39 -6.98 11.29
CA GLU A 194 -3.95 -7.50 12.53
C GLU A 194 -5.47 -7.42 12.47
N ARG A 195 -6.14 -8.49 12.92
CA ARG A 195 -7.57 -8.46 13.17
C ARG A 195 -7.78 -8.49 14.68
N ASP A 196 -8.35 -7.42 15.22
CA ASP A 196 -8.67 -7.33 16.63
C ASP A 196 -9.93 -8.16 16.96
N SER A 197 -10.12 -8.43 18.24
CA SER A 197 -11.21 -9.21 18.83
C SER A 197 -12.62 -8.69 18.50
N ASP A 198 -12.75 -7.39 18.21
CA ASP A 198 -13.98 -6.74 17.76
C ASP A 198 -14.22 -6.90 16.24
N GLY A 199 -13.29 -7.55 15.54
CA GLY A 199 -13.36 -7.83 14.12
C GLY A 199 -12.76 -6.73 13.23
N GLN A 200 -12.27 -5.62 13.79
CA GLN A 200 -11.58 -4.57 13.03
C GLN A 200 -10.26 -5.08 12.47
N VAL A 201 -9.95 -4.69 11.23
CA VAL A 201 -8.71 -5.07 10.55
C VAL A 201 -7.84 -3.83 10.40
N TYR A 202 -6.66 -3.88 11.01
CA TYR A 202 -5.64 -2.85 10.91
C TYR A 202 -4.56 -3.32 9.93
N ALA A 203 -4.19 -2.46 9.00
CA ALA A 203 -3.06 -2.68 8.13
C ALA A 203 -2.23 -1.40 8.09
N ASN A 204 -0.92 -1.53 8.26
CA ASN A 204 0.01 -0.41 8.09
C ASN A 204 1.04 -0.76 7.01
N SER A 205 1.38 0.24 6.22
CA SER A 205 2.50 0.19 5.29
C SER A 205 3.48 1.26 5.68
N ASP A 206 4.75 0.89 5.80
CA ASP A 206 5.84 1.85 5.92
C ASP A 206 6.48 2.02 4.54
N PHE A 207 6.12 3.09 3.83
CA PHE A 207 6.70 3.46 2.54
C PHE A 207 8.08 4.14 2.72
N ARG A 208 8.97 3.52 3.50
CA ARG A 208 10.37 3.93 3.50
C ARG A 208 10.97 3.60 2.14
N LYS A 209 11.08 4.63 1.28
CA LYS A 209 11.96 4.65 0.11
C LYS A 209 13.42 4.56 0.59
N GLY A 210 13.90 3.34 0.81
CA GLY A 210 15.34 3.06 0.87
C GLY A 210 15.96 3.20 -0.52
N GLU A 211 17.28 3.27 -0.60
CA GLU A 211 18.08 3.35 -1.85
C GLU A 211 17.78 2.24 -2.88
N GLU A 212 17.00 1.21 -2.54
CA GLU A 212 16.44 0.21 -3.46
C GLU A 212 15.43 0.78 -4.47
N SER A 213 15.03 2.05 -4.31
CA SER A 213 14.14 2.77 -5.23
C SER A 213 14.87 3.91 -5.95
N ALA A 214 15.93 3.60 -6.71
CA ALA A 214 16.28 4.43 -7.86
C ALA A 214 15.00 4.69 -8.67
N PRO A 215 14.82 5.86 -9.33
CA PRO A 215 13.64 6.05 -10.16
C PRO A 215 13.54 4.82 -11.06
N ALA A 216 12.36 4.21 -11.12
CA ALA A 216 12.06 3.26 -12.17
C ALA A 216 12.23 4.06 -13.46
N GLY A 217 13.46 4.06 -13.97
CA GLY A 217 13.82 4.59 -15.26
C GLY A 217 13.01 3.77 -16.24
N TYR A 218 12.15 4.46 -16.96
CA TYR A 218 11.74 4.01 -18.28
C TYR A 218 13.00 3.76 -19.13
#